data_AF-A0A970NZJ9-F1
#
_entry.id   AF-A0A970NZJ9-F1
#
_cell.length_a   1.000
_cell.length_b   1.000
_cell.length_c   1.000
_cell.angle_alpha   90.00
_cell.angle_beta   90.00
_cell.angle_gamma   90.00
#
_symmetry.space_group_name_H-M   'P 1'
#
loop_
_entity.id
_entity.type
_entity.pdbx_description
1 polymer ?
#
loop_
_entity_poly.entity_id
_entity_poly.type
_entity_poly.pdbx_seq_one_letter_code
_entity_poly.pdbx_strand_id
1 'polypeptide(L)'
;MQLKIYKQKDNRGNFRFFVNFYYLTLILLSSLGCSSANDNPSQWRGPDRRGIYYEEGLLQEWPEEGPGLLWSFEGLGAGHSSVAVGHDRIFVTGMTDTIGVLFSFDLDGNLLWEKQYGPEWHVTYGGSRATPVIVDDFIYLESGQGIVYCFNAFSGEVVWHVDLFKKFNAENITWGKAETLLVDGDRIICTPGGSENNVVALDRHTGKTIWTSKGFGEPAAYCSPVLVMHNNSGIIVTMTATSVIGIDADTGEFYWREEQQQANKIHANSPVYSDGIIFCSSASARNNDGLLALKLSEDGRTVEKLWRNRSYINVMGGIILLDGVIYGGKYRSSEWYAIDTVDGKMNLLNDKLRAGVIVYADGLIFDCYRSLDSRRQPILLQPNGGRVGIGTKSPSQVLHVVGNAYKTEGGTAWATSSDLRLKTLLGNYDKGLREIVALQPVRFIYNEGNPRKLSTDIEQVGFVAQEVQKVFPEAVSEADDGFLDFNIHAINVALINAVKELKAENDLLKERLEKLEQLVGASAYK
;
A
#
# COMPACT_ATOMS: atom_id res chain seq x y z
N MET A 1 55.09 -23.59 -9.68
CA MET A 1 56.13 -22.60 -10.04
C MET A 1 57.27 -22.73 -9.03
N GLN A 2 58.50 -23.05 -9.45
CA GLN A 2 59.61 -23.39 -8.55
C GLN A 2 60.31 -22.13 -8.01
N LEU A 3 60.46 -22.02 -6.68
CA LEU A 3 61.30 -21.01 -6.03
C LEU A 3 62.77 -21.24 -6.36
N LYS A 4 63.45 -20.22 -6.92
CA LYS A 4 64.92 -20.20 -7.04
C LYS A 4 65.52 -19.42 -5.89
N ILE A 5 66.36 -20.09 -5.09
CA ILE A 5 67.14 -19.50 -4.01
C ILE A 5 68.57 -19.27 -4.52
N TYR A 6 69.10 -18.04 -4.37
CA TYR A 6 70.46 -17.72 -4.77
C TYR A 6 71.37 -17.59 -3.54
N LYS A 7 72.59 -18.10 -3.67
CA LYS A 7 73.61 -18.15 -2.63
C LYS A 7 74.74 -17.20 -3.01
N GLN A 8 75.02 -16.19 -2.20
CA GLN A 8 76.17 -15.31 -2.40
C GLN A 8 77.02 -15.25 -1.12
N LYS A 9 78.34 -15.24 -1.30
CA LYS A 9 79.33 -15.28 -0.22
C LYS A 9 79.85 -13.86 0.01
N ASP A 10 79.83 -13.38 1.24
CA ASP A 10 80.38 -12.06 1.56
C ASP A 10 81.91 -12.10 1.72
N ASN A 11 82.53 -10.92 1.78
CA ASN A 11 83.98 -10.76 1.88
C ASN A 11 84.58 -11.22 3.23
N ARG A 12 83.77 -11.80 4.13
CA ARG A 12 84.22 -12.46 5.36
C ARG A 12 83.95 -13.97 5.36
N GLY A 13 83.52 -14.52 4.22
CA GLY A 13 83.35 -15.96 4.01
C GLY A 13 82.01 -16.52 4.45
N ASN A 14 81.06 -15.70 4.92
CA ASN A 14 79.74 -16.14 5.34
C ASN A 14 78.77 -16.20 4.15
N PHE A 15 77.92 -17.23 4.12
CA PHE A 15 76.87 -17.36 3.11
C PHE A 15 75.60 -16.65 3.58
N ARG A 16 75.11 -15.70 2.78
CA ARG A 16 73.79 -15.10 2.96
C ARG A 16 72.86 -15.58 1.85
N PHE A 17 71.66 -16.01 2.24
CA PHE A 17 70.60 -16.41 1.31
C PHE A 17 69.71 -15.19 1.06
N PHE A 18 69.59 -14.79 -0.20
CA PHE A 18 68.69 -13.70 -0.59
C PHE A 18 67.47 -14.29 -1.30
N VAL A 19 66.29 -14.05 -0.72
CA VAL A 19 64.99 -14.30 -1.37
C VAL A 19 64.53 -12.97 -1.95
N ASN A 20 64.22 -12.94 -3.25
CA ASN A 20 63.86 -11.72 -3.96
C ASN A 20 62.51 -11.19 -3.43
N PHE A 21 62.54 -10.09 -2.68
CA PHE A 21 61.39 -9.55 -1.94
C PHE A 21 60.33 -8.86 -2.82
N TYR A 22 60.60 -8.70 -4.12
CA TYR A 22 59.71 -8.03 -5.08
C TYR A 22 58.44 -8.82 -5.46
N TYR A 23 58.36 -10.11 -5.13
CA TYR A 23 57.17 -10.93 -5.41
C TYR A 23 56.25 -11.14 -4.20
N LEU A 24 56.67 -10.78 -2.98
CA LEU A 24 55.79 -10.84 -1.80
C LEU A 24 54.83 -9.64 -1.74
N THR A 25 55.20 -8.50 -2.32
CA THR A 25 54.36 -7.29 -2.34
C THR A 25 53.23 -7.37 -3.36
N LEU A 26 53.37 -8.22 -4.40
CA LEU A 26 52.31 -8.43 -5.41
C LEU A 26 51.30 -9.52 -5.03
N ILE A 27 51.58 -10.33 -4.00
CA ILE A 27 50.65 -11.35 -3.47
C ILE A 27 49.85 -10.80 -2.27
N LEU A 28 50.31 -9.71 -1.64
CA LEU A 28 49.57 -9.02 -0.57
C LEU A 28 48.56 -7.98 -1.06
N LEU A 29 48.53 -7.67 -2.37
CA LEU A 29 47.60 -6.70 -2.97
C LEU A 29 46.46 -7.32 -3.78
N SER A 30 46.36 -8.65 -3.82
CA SER A 30 45.28 -9.39 -4.52
C SER A 30 44.29 -10.06 -3.58
N SER A 31 44.32 -9.76 -2.28
CA SER A 31 43.36 -10.25 -1.26
C SER A 31 42.45 -9.16 -0.68
N LEU A 32 42.40 -7.99 -1.32
CA LEU A 32 41.46 -6.91 -1.00
C LEU A 32 40.57 -6.69 -2.22
N GLY A 33 39.33 -7.17 -2.15
CA GLY A 33 38.36 -6.98 -3.22
C GLY A 33 37.49 -8.18 -3.58
N CYS A 34 37.28 -9.12 -2.66
CA CYS A 34 35.97 -9.76 -2.57
C CYS A 34 35.39 -9.25 -1.25
N SER A 35 34.75 -8.07 -1.29
CA SER A 35 33.66 -7.87 -0.35
C SER A 35 32.70 -9.01 -0.66
N SER A 36 32.64 -10.02 0.20
CA SER A 36 31.37 -10.73 0.39
C SER A 36 30.35 -9.62 0.56
N ALA A 37 29.42 -9.49 -0.39
CA ALA A 37 28.20 -8.76 -0.14
C ALA A 37 27.72 -9.23 1.24
N ASN A 38 27.49 -8.31 2.18
CA ASN A 38 27.18 -8.64 3.57
C ASN A 38 26.20 -9.83 3.61
N ASP A 39 26.67 -11.00 4.07
CA ASP A 39 25.90 -12.25 4.24
C ASP A 39 24.85 -12.14 5.37
N ASN A 40 24.39 -10.92 5.64
CA ASN A 40 23.36 -10.69 6.63
C ASN A 40 22.00 -11.01 6.01
N PRO A 41 21.17 -11.80 6.70
CA PRO A 41 19.85 -12.14 6.22
C PRO A 41 19.02 -10.87 5.99
N SER A 42 18.21 -10.81 4.93
CA SER A 42 17.22 -9.75 4.79
C SER A 42 16.17 -9.95 5.88
N GLN A 43 15.98 -8.98 6.77
CA GLN A 43 15.06 -9.13 7.89
C GLN A 43 13.86 -8.19 7.81
N TRP A 44 12.73 -8.67 8.33
CA TRP A 44 11.54 -7.85 8.57
C TRP A 44 11.91 -6.60 9.35
N ARG A 45 11.58 -5.41 8.83
CA ARG A 45 11.92 -4.12 9.45
C ARG A 45 13.42 -3.90 9.65
N GLY A 46 14.24 -4.39 8.72
CA GLY A 46 15.68 -4.15 8.71
C GLY A 46 16.44 -4.99 9.74
N PRO A 47 17.74 -4.72 9.92
CA PRO A 47 18.58 -5.42 10.90
C PRO A 47 17.95 -5.46 12.29
N ASP A 48 18.04 -6.62 12.94
CA ASP A 48 17.50 -6.88 14.28
C ASP A 48 15.98 -6.65 14.45
N ARG A 49 15.24 -6.43 13.34
CA ARG A 49 13.78 -6.25 13.28
C ARG A 49 13.24 -5.02 14.02
N ARG A 50 14.10 -4.02 14.24
CA ARG A 50 13.76 -2.81 15.02
C ARG A 50 13.08 -1.72 14.21
N GLY A 51 13.03 -1.84 12.89
CA GLY A 51 12.65 -0.74 11.99
C GLY A 51 13.74 0.31 11.84
N ILE A 52 14.99 -0.04 12.19
CA ILE A 52 16.15 0.83 12.11
C ILE A 52 17.02 0.32 10.97
N TYR A 53 17.32 1.22 10.04
CA TYR A 53 18.11 1.06 8.84
C TYR A 53 19.36 1.94 9.00
N TYR A 54 20.51 1.47 8.51
CA TYR A 54 21.83 2.08 8.75
C TYR A 54 22.40 2.78 7.50
N GLU A 55 21.58 2.93 6.48
CA GLU A 55 21.88 3.67 5.27
C GLU A 55 22.05 5.16 5.61
N GLU A 56 23.07 5.77 4.99
CA GLU A 56 23.45 7.18 5.18
C GLU A 56 23.37 7.94 3.86
N GLY A 57 23.39 9.27 3.92
CA GLY A 57 23.38 10.13 2.73
C GLY A 57 22.00 10.24 2.09
N LEU A 58 20.94 10.01 2.87
CA LEU A 58 19.56 10.21 2.45
C LEU A 58 19.26 11.71 2.35
N LEU A 59 18.29 12.03 1.49
CA LEU A 59 17.77 13.40 1.38
C LEU A 59 17.14 13.81 2.72
N GLN A 60 17.76 14.79 3.36
CA GLN A 60 17.29 15.37 4.63
C GLN A 60 15.99 16.18 4.47
N GLU A 61 15.71 16.63 3.25
CA GLU A 61 14.45 17.25 2.85
C GLU A 61 14.13 16.78 1.42
N TRP A 62 12.85 16.46 1.19
CA TRP A 62 12.40 16.13 -0.17
C TRP A 62 12.18 17.39 -0.99
N PRO A 63 12.45 17.36 -2.30
CA PRO A 63 12.02 18.42 -3.22
C PRO A 63 10.51 18.66 -3.12
N GLU A 64 10.04 19.83 -3.56
CA GLU A 64 8.61 20.18 -3.57
C GLU A 64 7.75 19.14 -4.33
N GLU A 65 8.28 18.61 -5.43
CA GLU A 65 7.65 17.56 -6.24
C GLU A 65 7.82 16.13 -5.66
N GLY A 66 8.47 16.03 -4.50
CA GLY A 66 8.84 14.77 -3.87
C GLY A 66 10.10 14.12 -4.45
N PRO A 67 10.51 12.96 -3.92
CA PRO A 67 11.60 12.17 -4.49
C PRO A 67 11.21 11.65 -5.87
N GLY A 68 12.16 11.66 -6.82
CA GLY A 68 11.93 11.16 -8.17
C GLY A 68 11.60 9.66 -8.17
N LEU A 69 10.52 9.27 -8.87
CA LEU A 69 10.19 7.87 -9.11
C LEU A 69 11.17 7.26 -10.10
N LEU A 70 11.99 6.30 -9.68
CA LEU A 70 12.95 5.60 -10.55
C LEU A 70 12.25 4.62 -11.49
N TRP A 71 11.39 3.76 -10.95
CA TRP A 71 10.58 2.81 -11.71
C TRP A 71 9.37 2.35 -10.88
N SER A 72 8.41 1.73 -11.57
CA SER A 72 7.24 1.11 -10.96
C SER A 72 6.85 -0.14 -11.74
N PHE A 73 6.39 -1.18 -11.04
CA PHE A 73 5.90 -2.41 -11.65
C PHE A 73 4.43 -2.64 -11.29
N GLU A 74 3.61 -2.92 -12.31
CA GLU A 74 2.21 -3.32 -12.15
C GLU A 74 2.05 -4.82 -12.48
N GLY A 75 1.08 -5.48 -11.85
CA GLY A 75 0.79 -6.90 -12.13
C GLY A 75 1.17 -7.89 -11.02
N LEU A 76 1.62 -7.41 -9.86
CA LEU A 76 1.89 -8.28 -8.70
C LEU A 76 0.62 -8.97 -8.15
N GLY A 77 -0.56 -8.46 -8.46
CA GLY A 77 -1.82 -8.94 -7.87
C GLY A 77 -2.00 -8.43 -6.44
N ALA A 78 -2.81 -9.13 -5.64
CA ALA A 78 -3.17 -8.70 -4.29
C ALA A 78 -2.08 -9.05 -3.27
N GLY A 79 -1.68 -8.09 -2.43
CA GLY A 79 -0.65 -8.32 -1.42
C GLY A 79 -0.50 -7.16 -0.44
N HIS A 80 0.12 -7.47 0.71
CA HIS A 80 0.40 -6.59 1.84
C HIS A 80 1.84 -6.75 2.35
N SER A 81 2.64 -7.61 1.71
CA SER A 81 4.03 -7.84 2.09
C SER A 81 4.91 -6.62 1.79
N SER A 82 6.02 -6.51 2.53
CA SER A 82 7.09 -5.59 2.17
C SER A 82 7.94 -6.19 1.05
N VAL A 83 8.80 -5.36 0.47
CA VAL A 83 9.89 -5.81 -0.41
C VAL A 83 11.07 -6.29 0.43
N ALA A 84 11.77 -7.31 -0.06
CA ALA A 84 13.04 -7.79 0.47
C ALA A 84 14.13 -7.58 -0.60
N VAL A 85 15.32 -7.15 -0.18
CA VAL A 85 16.44 -6.87 -1.09
C VAL A 85 17.64 -7.71 -0.67
N GLY A 86 18.28 -8.35 -1.64
CA GLY A 86 19.47 -9.19 -1.45
C GLY A 86 19.95 -9.76 -2.78
N HIS A 87 21.24 -10.11 -2.90
CA HIS A 87 21.85 -10.60 -4.15
C HIS A 87 21.65 -9.69 -5.37
N ASP A 88 21.70 -8.37 -5.16
CA ASP A 88 21.39 -7.36 -6.19
C ASP A 88 20.01 -7.58 -6.85
N ARG A 89 19.07 -8.14 -6.07
CA ARG A 89 17.71 -8.45 -6.49
C ARG A 89 16.70 -7.93 -5.48
N ILE A 90 15.49 -7.70 -5.99
CA ILE A 90 14.31 -7.33 -5.21
C ILE A 90 13.35 -8.50 -5.28
N PHE A 91 12.85 -8.92 -4.12
CA PHE A 91 11.87 -9.99 -3.98
C PHE A 91 10.61 -9.46 -3.33
N VAL A 92 9.46 -9.79 -3.91
CA VAL A 92 8.15 -9.36 -3.41
C VAL A 92 7.12 -10.43 -3.73
N THR A 93 6.14 -10.58 -2.84
CA THR A 93 5.04 -11.52 -3.05
C THR A 93 3.79 -10.81 -3.54
N GLY A 94 2.97 -11.56 -4.24
CA GLY A 94 1.67 -11.16 -4.72
C GLY A 94 0.70 -12.32 -4.69
N MET A 95 -0.53 -12.09 -5.15
CA MET A 95 -1.55 -13.12 -5.25
C MET A 95 -2.38 -12.89 -6.50
N THR A 96 -2.41 -13.91 -7.35
CA THR A 96 -3.28 -13.98 -8.53
C THR A 96 -4.34 -15.04 -8.25
N ASP A 97 -5.61 -14.64 -8.34
CA ASP A 97 -6.77 -15.40 -7.88
C ASP A 97 -6.70 -15.79 -6.40
N THR A 98 -6.22 -17.00 -6.10
CA THR A 98 -6.02 -17.53 -4.74
C THR A 98 -4.62 -18.10 -4.54
N ILE A 99 -3.74 -17.96 -5.54
CA ILE A 99 -2.41 -18.54 -5.55
C ILE A 99 -1.39 -17.42 -5.32
N GLY A 100 -0.54 -17.62 -4.34
CA GLY A 100 0.57 -16.74 -4.06
C GLY A 100 1.68 -16.88 -5.11
N VAL A 101 2.26 -15.74 -5.46
CA VAL A 101 3.32 -15.60 -6.46
C VAL A 101 4.50 -14.89 -5.81
N LEU A 102 5.71 -15.41 -5.99
CA LEU A 102 6.96 -14.75 -5.63
C LEU A 102 7.60 -14.19 -6.90
N PHE A 103 7.93 -12.91 -6.88
CA PHE A 103 8.57 -12.21 -7.98
C PHE A 103 10.01 -11.87 -7.61
N SER A 104 10.90 -11.88 -8.59
CA SER A 104 12.27 -11.38 -8.49
C SER A 104 12.54 -10.37 -9.58
N PHE A 105 13.08 -9.22 -9.20
CA PHE A 105 13.51 -8.16 -10.09
C PHE A 105 14.99 -7.86 -9.89
N ASP A 106 15.64 -7.28 -10.89
CA ASP A 106 16.88 -6.55 -10.67
C ASP A 106 16.60 -5.18 -10.01
N LEU A 107 17.66 -4.43 -9.68
CA LEU A 107 17.54 -3.12 -9.02
C LEU A 107 16.94 -2.04 -9.93
N ASP A 108 16.95 -2.25 -11.25
CA ASP A 108 16.37 -1.35 -12.26
C ASP A 108 14.88 -1.63 -12.52
N GLY A 109 14.31 -2.65 -11.85
CA GLY A 109 12.90 -3.01 -11.93
C GLY A 109 12.55 -3.98 -13.06
N ASN A 110 13.54 -4.59 -13.72
CA ASN A 110 13.29 -5.61 -14.74
C ASN A 110 12.95 -6.94 -14.06
N LEU A 111 11.87 -7.59 -14.51
CA LEU A 111 11.45 -8.90 -14.01
C LEU A 111 12.48 -9.97 -14.43
N LEU A 112 13.08 -10.65 -13.44
CA LEU A 112 14.02 -11.75 -13.66
C LEU A 112 13.29 -13.11 -13.69
N TRP A 113 12.37 -13.31 -12.75
CA TRP A 113 11.49 -14.48 -12.71
C TRP A 113 10.26 -14.22 -11.85
N GLU A 114 9.20 -14.98 -12.11
CA GLU A 114 8.01 -15.09 -11.27
C GLU A 114 7.67 -16.57 -11.05
N LYS A 115 7.28 -16.94 -9.83
CA LYS A 115 6.99 -18.32 -9.46
C LYS A 115 5.76 -18.40 -8.59
N GLN A 116 4.77 -19.16 -9.05
CA GLN A 116 3.63 -19.54 -8.23
C GLN A 116 4.08 -20.60 -7.21
N TYR A 117 3.67 -20.47 -5.96
CA TYR A 117 3.99 -21.47 -4.93
C TYR A 117 2.75 -22.26 -4.50
N GLY A 118 1.71 -21.60 -4.02
CA GLY A 118 0.58 -22.29 -3.42
C GLY A 118 -0.50 -21.36 -2.88
N PRO A 119 -1.50 -21.93 -2.18
CA PRO A 119 -2.65 -21.17 -1.72
C PRO A 119 -2.28 -20.04 -0.77
N GLU A 120 -2.89 -18.88 -1.01
CA GLU A 120 -2.84 -17.73 -0.10
C GLU A 120 -4.20 -17.43 0.56
N TRP A 121 -4.17 -16.51 1.52
CA TRP A 121 -5.34 -15.98 2.17
C TRP A 121 -6.16 -15.12 1.20
N HIS A 122 -7.37 -15.59 0.89
CA HIS A 122 -8.24 -14.98 -0.13
C HIS A 122 -9.65 -14.64 0.39
N VAL A 123 -9.89 -14.76 1.71
CA VAL A 123 -11.23 -14.56 2.29
C VAL A 123 -11.50 -13.07 2.57
N THR A 124 -10.96 -12.52 3.65
CA THR A 124 -11.12 -11.09 4.00
C THR A 124 -9.78 -10.38 3.95
N TYR A 125 -9.74 -9.20 3.32
CA TYR A 125 -8.50 -8.47 3.04
C TYR A 125 -7.47 -9.28 2.20
N GLY A 126 -7.92 -10.14 1.28
CA GLY A 126 -7.07 -11.13 0.61
C GLY A 126 -5.77 -10.60 -0.02
N GLY A 127 -4.80 -11.50 -0.18
CA GLY A 127 -3.47 -11.22 -0.73
C GLY A 127 -2.36 -11.86 0.10
N SER A 128 -1.16 -11.92 -0.49
CA SER A 128 0.05 -12.30 0.24
C SER A 128 0.37 -11.29 1.36
N ARG A 129 1.04 -11.72 2.44
CA ARG A 129 1.23 -10.83 3.61
C ARG A 129 2.59 -10.90 4.27
N ALA A 130 3.22 -12.07 4.34
CA ALA A 130 4.55 -12.18 4.93
C ALA A 130 5.60 -11.61 3.97
N THR A 131 6.63 -10.99 4.53
CA THR A 131 7.77 -10.50 3.74
C THR A 131 8.75 -11.65 3.52
N PRO A 132 9.29 -11.85 2.30
CA PRO A 132 10.35 -12.83 2.07
C PRO A 132 11.60 -12.55 2.92
N VAL A 133 12.27 -13.61 3.36
CA VAL A 133 13.52 -13.54 4.13
C VAL A 133 14.62 -14.25 3.33
N ILE A 134 15.63 -13.51 2.91
CA ILE A 134 16.74 -13.98 2.08
C ILE A 134 17.92 -14.26 2.98
N VAL A 135 18.42 -15.49 2.98
CA VAL A 135 19.63 -15.88 3.72
C VAL A 135 20.41 -16.87 2.89
N ASP A 136 21.70 -16.61 2.71
CA ASP A 136 22.53 -17.33 1.75
C ASP A 136 21.80 -17.38 0.39
N ASP A 137 21.82 -18.52 -0.30
CA ASP A 137 21.17 -18.69 -1.61
C ASP A 137 19.66 -19.02 -1.51
N PHE A 138 19.02 -18.81 -0.36
CA PHE A 138 17.65 -19.24 -0.09
C PHE A 138 16.71 -18.09 0.28
N ILE A 139 15.43 -18.28 -0.05
CA ILE A 139 14.33 -17.41 0.37
C ILE A 139 13.36 -18.21 1.23
N TYR A 140 13.01 -17.67 2.39
CA TYR A 140 12.03 -18.23 3.31
C TYR A 140 10.77 -17.36 3.35
N LEU A 141 9.61 -18.01 3.29
CA LEU A 141 8.32 -17.33 3.26
C LEU A 141 7.26 -18.18 3.98
N GLU A 142 6.41 -17.55 4.79
CA GLU A 142 5.18 -18.17 5.29
C GLU A 142 3.98 -17.62 4.51
N SER A 143 3.15 -18.50 3.93
CA SER A 143 1.88 -18.05 3.36
C SER A 143 0.86 -17.71 4.45
N GLY A 144 -0.15 -16.90 4.12
CA GLY A 144 -1.33 -16.68 4.96
C GLY A 144 -2.16 -17.94 5.25
N GLN A 145 -1.81 -19.07 4.65
CA GLN A 145 -2.34 -20.42 4.95
C GLN A 145 -1.41 -21.24 5.86
N GLY A 146 -0.38 -20.64 6.47
CA GLY A 146 0.50 -21.31 7.43
C GLY A 146 1.46 -22.33 6.79
N ILE A 147 1.77 -22.18 5.50
CA ILE A 147 2.75 -23.02 4.81
C ILE A 147 4.06 -22.25 4.74
N VAL A 148 5.11 -22.83 5.32
CA VAL A 148 6.48 -22.33 5.24
C VAL A 148 7.15 -22.92 4.02
N TYR A 149 7.72 -22.06 3.18
CA TYR A 149 8.45 -22.43 1.97
C TYR A 149 9.92 -22.02 2.09
N CYS A 150 10.79 -22.83 1.50
CA CYS A 150 12.14 -22.47 1.14
C CYS A 150 12.27 -22.52 -0.38
N PHE A 151 12.79 -21.45 -0.97
CA PHE A 151 13.06 -21.34 -2.40
C PHE A 151 14.54 -21.12 -2.65
N ASN A 152 15.03 -21.54 -3.82
CA ASN A 152 16.31 -21.07 -4.32
C ASN A 152 16.17 -19.61 -4.79
N ALA A 153 17.01 -18.70 -4.30
CA ALA A 153 16.90 -17.27 -4.57
C ALA A 153 17.15 -16.88 -6.05
N PHE A 154 17.87 -17.72 -6.80
CA PHE A 154 18.23 -17.41 -8.18
C PHE A 154 17.24 -17.93 -9.19
N SER A 155 16.72 -19.14 -8.99
CA SER A 155 15.74 -19.79 -9.89
C SER A 155 14.29 -19.60 -9.47
N GLY A 156 14.04 -19.30 -8.18
CA GLY A 156 12.71 -19.25 -7.57
C GLY A 156 12.06 -20.61 -7.36
N GLU A 157 12.77 -21.72 -7.62
CA GLU A 157 12.22 -23.07 -7.42
C GLU A 157 12.10 -23.42 -5.93
N VAL A 158 11.01 -24.10 -5.57
CA VAL A 158 10.77 -24.59 -4.21
C VAL A 158 11.78 -25.71 -3.90
N VAL A 159 12.53 -25.55 -2.81
CA VAL A 159 13.46 -26.55 -2.28
C VAL A 159 12.74 -27.49 -1.32
N TRP A 160 11.96 -26.93 -0.39
CA TRP A 160 11.12 -27.67 0.53
C TRP A 160 9.96 -26.80 1.01
N HIS A 161 8.91 -27.42 1.56
CA HIS A 161 7.84 -26.71 2.25
C HIS A 161 7.27 -27.52 3.42
N VAL A 162 6.69 -26.84 4.41
CA VAL A 162 6.07 -27.42 5.61
C VAL A 162 4.74 -26.74 5.89
N ASP A 163 3.67 -27.53 5.94
CA ASP A 163 2.35 -27.07 6.39
C ASP A 163 2.29 -27.10 7.92
N LEU A 164 2.36 -25.92 8.56
CA LEU A 164 2.45 -25.81 10.01
C LEU A 164 1.16 -26.29 10.69
N PHE A 165 0.00 -25.98 10.12
CA PHE A 165 -1.29 -26.35 10.70
C PHE A 165 -1.48 -27.86 10.73
N LYS A 166 -1.18 -28.55 9.62
CA LYS A 166 -1.25 -30.01 9.58
C LYS A 166 -0.20 -30.67 10.48
N LYS A 167 1.04 -30.17 10.46
CA LYS A 167 2.16 -30.82 11.16
C LYS A 167 2.10 -30.65 12.68
N PHE A 168 1.58 -29.52 13.17
CA PHE A 168 1.62 -29.17 14.59
C PHE A 168 0.24 -29.05 15.24
N ASN A 169 -0.81 -29.54 14.57
CA ASN A 169 -2.19 -29.51 15.07
C ASN A 169 -2.64 -28.08 15.45
N ALA A 170 -2.34 -27.14 14.55
CA ALA A 170 -2.60 -25.72 14.73
C ALA A 170 -3.71 -25.24 13.80
N GLU A 171 -4.26 -24.07 14.08
CA GLU A 171 -5.39 -23.49 13.34
C GLU A 171 -5.01 -22.16 12.70
N ASN A 172 -5.62 -21.86 11.55
CA ASN A 172 -5.48 -20.55 10.95
C ASN A 172 -6.24 -19.48 11.75
N ILE A 173 -5.83 -18.22 11.59
CA ILE A 173 -6.37 -17.06 12.29
C ILE A 173 -7.32 -16.27 11.38
N THR A 174 -8.07 -15.33 11.98
CA THR A 174 -9.20 -14.63 11.34
C THR A 174 -8.87 -13.94 10.01
N TRP A 175 -7.64 -13.46 9.81
CA TRP A 175 -7.22 -12.75 8.59
C TRP A 175 -6.02 -13.39 7.86
N GLY A 176 -5.74 -14.66 8.15
CA GLY A 176 -4.58 -15.38 7.64
C GLY A 176 -3.28 -15.00 8.35
N LYS A 177 -2.27 -15.88 8.27
CA LYS A 177 -0.93 -15.60 8.82
C LYS A 177 -0.26 -14.43 8.09
N ALA A 178 0.50 -13.63 8.83
CA ALA A 178 1.26 -12.50 8.32
C ALA A 178 2.67 -12.42 8.95
N GLU A 179 3.08 -13.49 9.62
CA GLU A 179 4.36 -13.58 10.29
C GLU A 179 5.48 -13.64 9.25
N THR A 180 6.46 -12.76 9.40
CA THR A 180 7.72 -12.88 8.68
C THR A 180 8.67 -13.72 9.52
N LEU A 181 9.03 -14.88 9.00
CA LEU A 181 9.83 -15.91 9.65
C LEU A 181 11.14 -15.37 10.21
N LEU A 182 11.56 -15.81 11.39
CA LEU A 182 12.85 -15.43 11.98
C LEU A 182 13.90 -16.50 11.67
N VAL A 183 15.05 -16.05 11.18
CA VAL A 183 16.23 -16.92 10.98
C VAL A 183 17.15 -16.78 12.18
N ASP A 184 17.55 -17.90 12.75
CA ASP A 184 18.53 -18.01 13.83
C ASP A 184 19.52 -19.13 13.47
N GLY A 185 20.65 -18.75 12.87
CA GLY A 185 21.62 -19.70 12.30
C GLY A 185 20.95 -20.66 11.32
N ASP A 186 21.00 -21.97 11.61
CA ASP A 186 20.39 -23.01 10.78
C ASP A 186 18.90 -23.24 11.07
N ARG A 187 18.27 -22.38 11.87
CA ARG A 187 16.88 -22.51 12.30
C ARG A 187 16.00 -21.45 11.66
N ILE A 188 14.80 -21.87 11.27
CA ILE A 188 13.66 -21.00 10.97
C ILE A 188 12.68 -21.13 12.13
N ILE A 189 12.41 -20.02 12.80
CA ILE A 189 11.48 -19.93 13.92
C ILE A 189 10.10 -19.53 13.39
N CYS A 190 9.09 -20.34 13.72
CA CYS A 190 7.70 -20.15 13.31
C CYS A 190 6.77 -20.19 14.52
N THR A 191 5.68 -19.41 14.49
CA THR A 191 4.63 -19.41 15.53
C THR A 191 3.32 -20.01 14.99
N PRO A 192 3.17 -21.35 14.92
CA PRO A 192 1.89 -21.97 14.56
C PRO A 192 0.78 -21.60 15.55
N GLY A 193 1.12 -21.46 16.84
CA GLY A 193 0.16 -21.33 17.93
C GLY A 193 -0.70 -22.58 18.13
N GLY A 194 -1.33 -22.71 19.29
CA GLY A 194 -2.20 -23.85 19.58
C GLY A 194 -2.00 -24.46 20.97
N SER A 195 -2.68 -25.59 21.17
CA SER A 195 -2.73 -26.32 22.45
C SER A 195 -1.47 -27.12 22.74
N GLU A 196 -0.82 -27.66 21.72
CA GLU A 196 0.34 -28.56 21.87
C GLU A 196 1.67 -27.84 21.64
N ASN A 197 1.77 -27.08 20.55
CA ASN A 197 2.99 -26.39 20.13
C ASN A 197 2.68 -24.91 19.90
N ASN A 198 3.43 -24.01 20.54
CA ASN A 198 3.26 -22.57 20.38
C ASN A 198 4.19 -22.02 19.30
N VAL A 199 5.49 -22.27 19.49
CA VAL A 199 6.59 -21.86 18.61
C VAL A 199 7.40 -23.10 18.29
N VAL A 200 7.93 -23.17 17.07
CA VAL A 200 8.73 -24.29 16.59
C VAL A 200 9.98 -23.77 15.88
N ALA A 201 11.07 -24.53 15.94
CA ALA A 201 12.21 -24.35 15.08
C ALA A 201 12.25 -25.45 14.02
N LEU A 202 12.40 -25.04 12.77
CA LEU A 202 12.65 -25.92 11.64
C LEU A 202 14.09 -25.74 11.18
N ASP A 203 14.73 -26.83 10.76
CA ASP A 203 16.00 -26.79 10.06
C ASP A 203 15.81 -26.07 8.71
N ARG A 204 16.57 -24.99 8.48
CA ARG A 204 16.36 -24.10 7.33
C ARG A 204 16.72 -24.75 5.99
N HIS A 205 17.47 -25.84 6.00
CA HIS A 205 17.88 -26.52 4.77
C HIS A 205 16.95 -27.66 4.40
N THR A 206 16.20 -28.21 5.35
CA THR A 206 15.41 -29.43 5.17
C THR A 206 13.95 -29.34 5.60
N GLY A 207 13.55 -28.31 6.36
CA GLY A 207 12.21 -28.17 6.95
C GLY A 207 11.91 -29.18 8.08
N LYS A 208 12.90 -29.95 8.52
CA LYS A 208 12.73 -30.90 9.63
C LYS A 208 12.59 -30.14 10.94
N THR A 209 11.78 -30.65 11.87
CA THR A 209 11.63 -30.02 13.19
C THR A 209 12.90 -30.23 14.01
N ILE A 210 13.45 -29.17 14.58
CA ILE A 210 14.57 -29.23 15.52
C ILE A 210 14.03 -29.29 16.95
N TRP A 211 13.17 -28.35 17.31
CA TRP A 211 12.50 -28.32 18.61
C TRP A 211 11.09 -27.74 18.49
N THR A 212 10.25 -28.02 19.48
CA THR A 212 8.94 -27.37 19.67
C THR A 212 8.83 -26.86 21.09
N SER A 213 8.17 -25.71 21.24
CA SER A 213 7.85 -25.12 22.53
C SER A 213 6.40 -25.39 22.89
N LYS A 214 6.14 -25.63 24.18
CA LYS A 214 4.83 -26.03 24.69
C LYS A 214 3.73 -24.99 24.38
N GLY A 215 2.62 -25.47 23.85
CA GLY A 215 1.37 -24.73 23.65
C GLY A 215 0.63 -24.43 24.96
N PHE A 216 -0.09 -23.31 24.99
CA PHE A 216 -0.99 -22.93 26.09
C PHE A 216 -2.44 -22.75 25.62
N GLY A 217 -2.77 -23.25 24.42
CA GLY A 217 -4.13 -23.18 23.84
C GLY A 217 -4.44 -21.85 23.17
N GLU A 218 -3.51 -20.90 23.17
CA GLU A 218 -3.67 -19.62 22.47
C GLU A 218 -3.33 -19.81 20.99
N PRO A 219 -4.20 -19.37 20.06
CA PRO A 219 -3.84 -19.27 18.67
C PRO A 219 -2.65 -18.33 18.48
N ALA A 220 -1.97 -18.46 17.34
CA ALA A 220 -1.00 -17.45 16.92
C ALA A 220 -1.65 -16.07 16.73
N ALA A 221 -0.81 -15.06 16.55
CA ALA A 221 -1.23 -13.75 16.08
C ALA A 221 -0.60 -13.45 14.70
N TYR A 222 -0.47 -12.16 14.38
CA TYR A 222 0.12 -11.64 13.15
C TYR A 222 1.57 -11.18 13.38
N CYS A 223 2.18 -11.64 14.48
CA CYS A 223 3.42 -11.11 15.01
C CYS A 223 4.63 -11.79 14.37
N SER A 224 5.61 -11.00 13.96
CA SER A 224 6.90 -11.53 13.52
C SER A 224 7.83 -11.63 14.74
N PRO A 225 8.34 -12.83 15.09
CA PRO A 225 9.20 -13.03 16.25
C PRO A 225 10.51 -12.26 16.14
N VAL A 226 11.11 -11.97 17.30
CA VAL A 226 12.44 -11.36 17.43
C VAL A 226 13.37 -12.23 18.28
N LEU A 227 14.65 -12.26 17.92
CA LEU A 227 15.71 -12.87 18.73
C LEU A 227 16.31 -11.79 19.64
N VAL A 228 16.19 -11.98 20.94
CA VAL A 228 16.77 -11.12 21.97
C VAL A 228 18.03 -11.77 22.52
N MET A 229 19.16 -11.08 22.39
CA MET A 229 20.39 -11.48 23.07
C MET A 229 20.46 -10.78 24.43
N HIS A 230 20.32 -11.53 25.52
CA HIS A 230 20.37 -11.02 26.88
C HIS A 230 21.39 -11.79 27.71
N ASN A 231 22.46 -11.13 28.17
CA ASN A 231 23.51 -11.74 29.00
C ASN A 231 24.05 -13.08 28.46
N ASN A 232 24.33 -13.13 27.16
CA ASN A 232 24.76 -14.31 26.40
C ASN A 232 23.72 -15.43 26.20
N SER A 233 22.46 -15.21 26.61
CA SER A 233 21.34 -16.10 26.32
C SER A 233 20.52 -15.57 25.15
N GLY A 234 20.20 -16.44 24.19
CA GLY A 234 19.29 -16.13 23.10
C GLY A 234 17.85 -16.45 23.50
N ILE A 235 16.94 -15.48 23.37
CA ILE A 235 15.53 -15.61 23.73
C ILE A 235 14.67 -15.22 22.54
N ILE A 236 13.81 -16.12 22.10
CA ILE A 236 12.76 -15.80 21.12
C ILE A 236 11.63 -15.11 21.87
N VAL A 237 11.29 -13.90 21.43
CA VAL A 237 10.15 -13.15 21.93
C VAL A 237 9.12 -12.96 20.82
N THR A 238 7.88 -13.33 21.08
CA THR A 238 6.76 -13.18 20.13
C THR A 238 5.46 -12.95 20.88
N MET A 239 4.37 -12.80 20.11
CA MET A 239 3.02 -12.62 20.65
C MET A 239 2.06 -13.65 20.06
N THR A 240 1.23 -14.21 20.94
CA THR A 240 0.06 -15.01 20.59
C THR A 240 -1.19 -14.11 20.58
N ALA A 241 -2.36 -14.69 20.37
CA ALA A 241 -3.64 -13.99 20.43
C ALA A 241 -3.88 -13.16 21.70
N THR A 242 -3.23 -13.48 22.82
CA THR A 242 -3.54 -12.90 24.14
C THR A 242 -2.34 -12.68 25.06
N SER A 243 -1.12 -12.99 24.61
CA SER A 243 0.09 -12.92 25.45
C SER A 243 1.34 -12.50 24.67
N VAL A 244 2.30 -11.90 25.39
CA VAL A 244 3.72 -11.87 25.02
C VAL A 244 4.38 -13.09 25.66
N ILE A 245 5.24 -13.79 24.92
CA ILE A 245 5.93 -14.99 25.40
C ILE A 245 7.43 -14.91 25.15
N GLY A 246 8.20 -15.54 26.04
CA GLY A 246 9.65 -15.71 25.93
C GLY A 246 10.04 -17.19 25.99
N ILE A 247 10.91 -17.59 25.07
CA ILE A 247 11.31 -18.98 24.84
C ILE A 247 12.82 -19.01 24.60
N ASP A 248 13.49 -20.04 25.13
CA ASP A 248 14.89 -20.29 24.84
C ASP A 248 15.12 -20.55 23.35
N ALA A 249 16.02 -19.80 22.71
CA ALA A 249 16.25 -19.91 21.27
C ALA A 249 16.90 -21.23 20.85
N ASP A 250 17.72 -21.83 21.72
CA ASP A 250 18.47 -23.04 21.40
C ASP A 250 17.66 -24.32 21.60
N THR A 251 16.87 -24.37 22.67
CA THR A 251 16.20 -25.59 23.12
C THR A 251 14.68 -25.57 22.92
N GLY A 252 14.08 -24.40 22.75
CA GLY A 252 12.62 -24.25 22.75
C GLY A 252 11.98 -24.31 24.14
N GLU A 253 12.78 -24.33 25.22
CA GLU A 253 12.26 -24.28 26.60
C GLU A 253 11.42 -23.02 26.80
N PHE A 254 10.19 -23.20 27.27
CA PHE A 254 9.29 -22.09 27.56
C PHE A 254 9.71 -21.40 28.86
N TYR A 255 9.99 -20.09 28.81
CA TYR A 255 10.40 -19.33 29.98
C TYR A 255 9.24 -18.61 30.66
N TRP A 256 8.55 -17.72 29.95
CA TRP A 256 7.55 -16.87 30.58
C TRP A 256 6.43 -16.46 29.62
N ARG A 257 5.30 -16.05 30.23
CA ARG A 257 4.08 -15.58 29.56
C ARG A 257 3.54 -14.37 30.30
N GLU A 258 3.30 -13.28 29.59
CA GLU A 258 2.67 -12.09 30.14
C GLU A 258 1.46 -11.69 29.30
N GLU A 259 0.34 -11.35 29.97
CA GLU A 259 -0.89 -11.04 29.26
C GLU A 259 -0.78 -9.72 28.48
N GLN A 260 -1.19 -9.77 27.21
CA GLN A 260 -1.31 -8.62 26.33
C GLN A 260 -2.49 -8.84 25.39
N GLN A 261 -3.57 -8.12 25.61
CA GLN A 261 -4.87 -8.38 25.01
C GLN A 261 -5.16 -7.42 23.86
N GLN A 262 -5.96 -7.88 22.92
CA GLN A 262 -6.51 -7.08 21.82
C GLN A 262 -7.89 -7.68 21.47
N ALA A 263 -8.95 -6.88 21.34
CA ALA A 263 -10.33 -7.42 21.20
C ALA A 263 -10.53 -8.39 20.02
N ASN A 264 -9.80 -8.17 18.94
CA ASN A 264 -9.78 -8.97 17.72
C ASN A 264 -8.54 -9.87 17.62
N LYS A 265 -7.76 -10.01 18.72
CA LYS A 265 -6.53 -10.82 18.79
C LYS A 265 -5.46 -10.37 17.78
N ILE A 266 -5.46 -9.09 17.41
CA ILE A 266 -4.51 -8.53 16.44
C ILE A 266 -3.25 -8.04 17.15
N HIS A 267 -2.19 -8.84 17.10
CA HIS A 267 -0.85 -8.40 17.46
C HIS A 267 0.03 -8.43 16.21
N ALA A 268 0.22 -7.28 15.56
CA ALA A 268 0.93 -7.15 14.29
C ALA A 268 2.19 -6.28 14.39
N ASN A 269 2.65 -6.02 15.62
CA ASN A 269 3.93 -5.39 15.89
C ASN A 269 4.89 -6.42 16.47
N SER A 270 6.12 -6.43 15.96
CA SER A 270 7.20 -7.15 16.62
C SER A 270 7.52 -6.50 17.97
N PRO A 271 7.81 -7.28 19.02
CA PRO A 271 8.37 -6.77 20.27
C PRO A 271 9.67 -5.99 20.01
N VAL A 272 9.91 -4.94 20.79
CA VAL A 272 11.16 -4.16 20.73
C VAL A 272 11.95 -4.40 22.02
N TYR A 273 13.25 -4.60 21.88
CA TYR A 273 14.15 -4.86 23.01
C TYR A 273 15.20 -3.76 23.12
N SER A 274 15.47 -3.31 24.35
CA SER A 274 16.64 -2.47 24.69
C SER A 274 17.05 -2.75 26.13
N ASP A 275 18.33 -3.03 26.35
CA ASP A 275 18.97 -3.06 27.68
C ASP A 275 18.22 -3.88 28.75
N GLY A 276 17.77 -5.09 28.39
CA GLY A 276 17.05 -5.97 29.30
C GLY A 276 15.56 -5.67 29.43
N ILE A 277 15.01 -4.72 28.67
CA ILE A 277 13.59 -4.36 28.68
C ILE A 277 12.96 -4.67 27.32
N ILE A 278 11.79 -5.32 27.36
CA ILE A 278 10.95 -5.65 26.21
C ILE A 278 9.74 -4.73 26.21
N PHE A 279 9.42 -4.18 25.04
CA PHE A 279 8.28 -3.30 24.80
C PHE A 279 7.32 -3.92 23.78
N CYS A 280 6.05 -3.99 24.15
CA CYS A 280 4.98 -4.49 23.29
C CYS A 280 3.76 -3.55 23.38
N SER A 281 3.09 -3.31 22.26
CA SER A 281 1.88 -2.49 22.23
C SER A 281 0.68 -3.28 21.72
N SER A 282 -0.49 -2.99 22.27
CA SER A 282 -1.79 -3.39 21.72
C SER A 282 -2.84 -2.28 21.92
N ALA A 283 -4.07 -2.52 21.48
CA ALA A 283 -5.15 -1.55 21.60
C ALA A 283 -6.51 -2.21 21.80
N SER A 284 -7.50 -1.40 22.20
CA SER A 284 -8.92 -1.76 22.08
C SER A 284 -9.31 -3.00 22.87
N ALA A 285 -8.62 -3.31 23.98
CA ALA A 285 -9.04 -4.39 24.88
C ALA A 285 -9.61 -3.79 26.18
N ARG A 286 -10.48 -4.56 26.85
CA ARG A 286 -11.07 -4.12 28.13
C ARG A 286 -9.98 -3.95 29.20
N ASN A 287 -9.08 -4.91 29.28
CA ASN A 287 -7.97 -4.98 30.23
C ASN A 287 -6.69 -5.37 29.47
N ASN A 288 -5.53 -5.07 30.06
CA ASN A 288 -4.22 -5.53 29.58
C ASN A 288 -3.93 -5.17 28.10
N ASP A 289 -4.33 -3.96 27.67
CA ASP A 289 -3.86 -3.31 26.44
C ASP A 289 -2.92 -2.13 26.70
N GLY A 290 -2.53 -1.44 25.62
CA GLY A 290 -1.60 -0.32 25.64
C GLY A 290 -0.14 -0.73 25.49
N LEU A 291 0.77 0.21 25.74
CA LEU A 291 2.21 -0.04 25.76
C LEU A 291 2.63 -0.69 27.08
N LEU A 292 3.25 -1.86 26.99
CA LEU A 292 3.74 -2.67 28.10
C LEU A 292 5.27 -2.68 28.07
N ALA A 293 5.89 -2.46 29.23
CA ALA A 293 7.33 -2.64 29.46
C ALA A 293 7.59 -3.81 30.43
N LEU A 294 8.38 -4.78 29.99
CA LEU A 294 8.76 -5.97 30.75
C LEU A 294 10.27 -6.01 30.92
N LYS A 295 10.76 -6.04 32.16
CA LYS A 295 12.17 -6.23 32.48
C LYS A 295 12.49 -7.71 32.59
N LEU A 296 13.49 -8.17 31.87
CA LEU A 296 14.03 -9.53 31.99
C LEU A 296 14.83 -9.69 33.30
N SER A 297 14.73 -10.87 33.92
CA SER A 297 15.71 -11.30 34.92
C SER A 297 17.08 -11.47 34.27
N GLU A 298 18.14 -11.51 35.08
CA GLU A 298 19.53 -11.62 34.60
C GLU A 298 19.77 -12.83 33.67
N ASP A 299 19.08 -13.94 33.92
CA ASP A 299 19.11 -15.15 33.09
C ASP A 299 18.07 -15.16 31.95
N GLY A 300 17.21 -14.14 31.88
CA GLY A 300 16.12 -14.01 30.92
C GLY A 300 14.94 -14.96 31.11
N ARG A 301 14.95 -15.79 32.16
CA ARG A 301 13.96 -16.85 32.38
C ARG A 301 12.66 -16.35 33.00
N THR A 302 12.64 -15.13 33.52
CA THR A 302 11.43 -14.49 34.06
C THR A 302 11.36 -13.03 33.63
N VAL A 303 10.19 -12.43 33.79
CA VAL A 303 9.96 -11.01 33.53
C VAL A 303 9.25 -10.34 34.69
N GLU A 304 9.56 -9.07 34.91
CA GLU A 304 8.85 -8.16 35.80
C GLU A 304 8.19 -7.06 34.97
N LYS A 305 6.89 -6.84 35.17
CA LYS A 305 6.20 -5.70 34.57
C LYS A 305 6.63 -4.41 35.27
N LEU A 306 7.41 -3.58 34.57
CA LEU A 306 7.82 -2.27 35.05
C LEU A 306 6.64 -1.29 35.08
N TRP A 307 5.98 -1.14 33.92
CA TRP A 307 4.84 -0.25 33.77
C TRP A 307 3.98 -0.65 32.57
N ARG A 308 2.78 -0.07 32.52
CA ARG A 308 1.86 -0.17 31.40
C ARG A 308 1.20 1.18 31.17
N ASN A 309 1.37 1.75 29.98
CA ASN A 309 0.68 2.97 29.56
C ASN A 309 -0.50 2.59 28.65
N ARG A 310 -1.73 2.73 29.19
CA ARG A 310 -2.97 2.43 28.45
C ARG A 310 -3.45 3.57 27.55
N SER A 311 -2.86 4.76 27.66
CA SER A 311 -3.21 5.93 26.83
C SER A 311 -2.54 5.89 25.46
N TYR A 312 -1.35 5.28 25.37
CA TYR A 312 -0.76 4.96 24.09
C TYR A 312 -1.23 3.59 23.62
N ILE A 313 -1.81 3.56 22.42
CA ILE A 313 -2.32 2.35 21.78
C ILE A 313 -1.78 2.27 20.36
N ASN A 314 -1.20 1.14 20.00
CA ASN A 314 -0.72 0.84 18.65
C ASN A 314 -0.91 -0.65 18.37
N VAL A 315 -1.48 -0.99 17.20
CA VAL A 315 -1.80 -2.37 16.79
C VAL A 315 -0.89 -2.88 15.67
N MET A 316 -0.44 -1.97 14.80
CA MET A 316 0.30 -2.24 13.57
C MET A 316 1.08 -0.99 13.15
N GLY A 317 2.09 -1.17 12.31
CA GLY A 317 2.97 -0.10 11.82
C GLY A 317 4.31 -0.02 12.57
N GLY A 318 4.38 -0.66 13.73
CA GLY A 318 5.55 -0.73 14.60
C GLY A 318 5.76 0.49 15.48
N ILE A 319 6.80 0.41 16.29
CA ILE A 319 7.36 1.48 17.12
C ILE A 319 8.88 1.49 16.90
N ILE A 320 9.51 2.65 16.97
CA ILE A 320 10.98 2.79 16.91
C ILE A 320 11.49 3.18 18.28
N LEU A 321 12.53 2.53 18.78
CA LEU A 321 13.21 2.92 20.02
C LEU A 321 14.58 3.50 19.68
N LEU A 322 14.81 4.76 20.05
CA LEU A 322 16.09 5.46 19.88
C LEU A 322 16.43 6.12 21.22
N ASP A 323 17.64 5.90 21.72
CA ASP A 323 18.20 6.60 22.89
C ASP A 323 17.25 6.69 24.10
N GLY A 324 16.59 5.57 24.42
CA GLY A 324 15.66 5.50 25.56
C GLY A 324 14.29 6.13 25.33
N VAL A 325 13.96 6.50 24.09
CA VAL A 325 12.67 7.07 23.70
C VAL A 325 12.01 6.20 22.62
N ILE A 326 10.75 5.86 22.84
CA ILE A 326 9.90 5.16 21.87
C ILE A 326 9.13 6.18 21.05
N TYR A 327 9.20 6.06 19.73
CA TYR A 327 8.49 6.85 18.75
C TYR A 327 7.43 6.01 18.05
N GLY A 328 6.23 6.56 17.89
CA GLY A 328 5.24 5.95 17.03
C GLY A 328 3.88 6.65 16.99
N GLY A 329 3.10 6.28 15.98
CA GLY A 329 1.74 6.75 15.79
C GLY A 329 0.73 6.00 16.66
N LYS A 330 -0.33 6.68 17.07
CA LYS A 330 -1.43 6.07 17.82
C LYS A 330 -2.46 5.45 16.87
N TYR A 331 -2.92 4.25 17.21
CA TYR A 331 -3.85 3.47 16.39
C TYR A 331 -5.13 4.26 16.07
N ARG A 332 -5.48 4.33 14.78
CA ARG A 332 -6.64 5.08 14.25
C ARG A 332 -6.68 6.55 14.66
N SER A 333 -5.52 7.17 14.82
CA SER A 333 -5.35 8.59 15.11
C SER A 333 -4.35 9.24 14.15
N SER A 334 -4.33 10.57 14.14
CA SER A 334 -3.27 11.40 13.54
C SER A 334 -2.21 11.83 14.55
N GLU A 335 -2.31 11.33 15.78
CA GLU A 335 -1.40 11.65 16.87
C GLU A 335 -0.16 10.75 16.87
N TRP A 336 0.99 11.38 17.04
CA TRP A 336 2.31 10.78 17.17
C TRP A 336 2.93 11.14 18.50
N TYR A 337 3.65 10.21 19.10
CA TYR A 337 4.18 10.37 20.43
C TYR A 337 5.66 9.98 20.51
N ALA A 338 6.40 10.73 21.32
CA ALA A 338 7.65 10.31 21.95
C ALA A 338 7.32 9.83 23.36
N ILE A 339 7.79 8.64 23.73
CA ILE A 339 7.45 7.98 24.99
C ILE A 339 8.72 7.60 25.71
N ASP A 340 8.91 8.11 26.91
CA ASP A 340 10.07 7.79 27.75
C ASP A 340 10.02 6.32 28.18
N THR A 341 11.09 5.57 27.94
CA THR A 341 11.17 4.15 28.30
C THR A 341 11.23 3.89 29.80
N VAL A 342 11.63 4.88 30.60
CA VAL A 342 11.80 4.75 32.06
C VAL A 342 10.44 4.66 32.76
N ASP A 343 9.51 5.55 32.40
CA ASP A 343 8.23 5.69 33.11
C ASP A 343 6.99 5.65 32.20
N GLY A 344 7.18 5.52 30.88
CA GLY A 344 6.09 5.44 29.92
C GLY A 344 5.38 6.77 29.67
N LYS A 345 5.90 7.91 30.13
CA LYS A 345 5.31 9.23 29.85
C LYS A 345 5.39 9.56 28.37
N MET A 346 4.27 10.01 27.82
CA MET A 346 4.12 10.32 26.41
C MET A 346 4.07 11.84 26.18
N ASN A 347 4.78 12.29 25.16
CA ASN A 347 4.78 13.67 24.66
C ASN A 347 4.27 13.67 23.22
N LEU A 348 3.24 14.47 22.95
CA LEU A 348 2.69 14.62 21.60
C LEU A 348 3.73 15.32 20.71
N LEU A 349 4.13 14.67 19.62
CA LEU A 349 5.04 15.21 18.63
C LEU A 349 4.30 15.90 17.48
N ASN A 350 3.17 15.32 17.09
CA ASN A 350 2.38 15.78 15.95
C ASN A 350 0.95 15.22 16.04
N ASP A 351 -0.03 15.96 15.53
CA ASP A 351 -1.44 15.58 15.48
C ASP A 351 -2.03 15.63 14.07
N LYS A 352 -1.19 15.77 13.04
CA LYS A 352 -1.61 15.96 11.64
C LYS A 352 -1.28 14.80 10.71
N LEU A 353 -0.36 13.90 11.10
CA LEU A 353 0.06 12.76 10.27
C LEU A 353 -0.62 11.50 10.76
N ARG A 354 -1.37 10.84 9.88
CA ARG A 354 -2.02 9.58 10.21
C ARG A 354 -0.97 8.49 10.45
N ALA A 355 -1.16 7.66 11.48
CA ALA A 355 -0.24 6.56 11.75
C ALA A 355 -0.15 5.57 10.56
N GLY A 356 1.06 5.37 10.03
CA GLY A 356 1.41 4.35 9.05
C GLY A 356 2.50 3.39 9.56
N VAL A 357 3.18 2.73 8.62
CA VAL A 357 4.33 1.87 8.93
C VAL A 357 5.55 2.77 9.11
N ILE A 358 6.24 2.65 10.24
CA ILE A 358 7.34 3.55 10.56
C ILE A 358 8.69 2.84 10.50
N VAL A 359 9.69 3.53 9.94
CA VAL A 359 11.09 3.11 9.92
C VAL A 359 12.00 4.30 10.20
N TYR A 360 13.24 4.05 10.61
CA TYR A 360 14.25 5.07 10.90
C TYR A 360 15.51 4.79 10.10
N ALA A 361 16.09 5.80 9.47
CA ALA A 361 17.40 5.76 8.84
C ALA A 361 17.98 7.18 8.73
N ASP A 362 19.31 7.31 8.79
CA ASP A 362 20.03 8.58 8.59
C ASP A 362 19.50 9.77 9.42
N GLY A 363 19.14 9.53 10.69
CA GLY A 363 18.59 10.58 11.57
C GLY A 363 17.12 10.92 11.34
N LEU A 364 16.45 10.25 10.40
CA LEU A 364 15.08 10.54 9.96
C LEU A 364 14.14 9.40 10.32
N ILE A 365 12.92 9.73 10.76
CA ILE A 365 11.81 8.78 10.88
C ILE A 365 10.93 8.93 9.64
N PHE A 366 10.81 7.83 8.88
CA PHE A 366 9.93 7.74 7.72
C PHE A 366 8.60 7.11 8.12
N ASP A 367 7.50 7.73 7.69
CA ASP A 367 6.15 7.19 7.81
C ASP A 367 5.63 6.75 6.44
N CYS A 368 5.60 5.45 6.23
CA CYS A 368 5.00 4.82 5.06
C CYS A 368 3.50 4.66 5.30
N TYR A 369 2.78 5.78 5.28
CA TYR A 369 1.31 5.77 5.31
C TYR A 369 0.76 5.74 3.88
N ARG A 370 0.12 4.62 3.50
CA ARG A 370 -0.75 4.62 2.32
C ARG A 370 -2.06 5.30 2.71
N SER A 371 -2.33 6.46 2.12
CA SER A 371 -3.68 7.00 2.05
C SER A 371 -4.57 5.98 1.34
N LEU A 372 -5.24 5.13 2.12
CA LEU A 372 -6.40 4.34 1.70
C LEU A 372 -7.63 5.23 1.49
N ASP A 373 -7.46 6.56 1.42
CA ASP A 373 -8.44 7.41 0.79
C ASP A 373 -8.39 7.14 -0.71
N SER A 374 -8.92 5.99 -1.13
CA SER A 374 -9.46 5.76 -2.47
C SER A 374 -10.78 6.54 -2.69
N ARG A 375 -11.19 7.38 -1.72
CA ARG A 375 -12.04 8.56 -1.97
C ARG A 375 -11.25 9.81 -2.36
N ARG A 376 -9.92 9.76 -2.25
CA ARG A 376 -8.99 10.54 -3.07
C ARG A 376 -8.42 9.58 -4.11
N GLN A 377 -9.24 9.28 -5.12
CA GLN A 377 -8.69 9.25 -6.48
C GLN A 377 -7.69 10.42 -6.56
N PRO A 378 -6.51 10.30 -7.18
CA PRO A 378 -5.82 11.51 -7.56
C PRO A 378 -6.84 12.30 -8.39
N ILE A 379 -7.43 13.33 -7.76
CA ILE A 379 -7.65 14.55 -8.49
C ILE A 379 -6.26 14.80 -9.03
N LEU A 380 -6.10 14.57 -10.32
CA LEU A 380 -4.99 15.11 -11.04
C LEU A 380 -5.20 16.62 -10.98
N LEU A 381 -4.80 17.25 -9.87
CA LEU A 381 -4.51 18.67 -9.80
C LEU A 381 -3.16 18.83 -10.51
N GLN A 382 -3.11 18.52 -11.80
CA GLN A 382 -2.03 19.05 -12.62
C GLN A 382 -2.35 20.54 -12.80
N PRO A 383 -1.41 21.44 -12.49
CA PRO A 383 -1.59 22.88 -12.64
C PRO A 383 -1.50 23.27 -14.13
N ASN A 384 -2.27 22.63 -15.01
CA ASN A 384 -2.51 23.07 -16.38
C ASN A 384 -3.48 24.26 -16.34
N GLY A 385 -3.00 25.39 -15.83
CA GLY A 385 -3.73 26.66 -15.87
C GLY A 385 -5.08 26.67 -15.15
N GLY A 386 -5.30 25.80 -14.15
CA GLY A 386 -6.52 25.79 -13.33
C GLY A 386 -7.68 24.90 -13.80
N ARG A 387 -7.42 23.91 -14.67
CA ARG A 387 -8.43 22.96 -15.18
C ARG A 387 -8.33 21.58 -14.50
N VAL A 388 -9.47 20.89 -14.27
CA VAL A 388 -9.59 19.58 -13.61
C VAL A 388 -10.17 18.53 -14.56
N GLY A 389 -9.48 17.40 -14.73
CA GLY A 389 -9.93 16.26 -15.55
C GLY A 389 -10.27 15.01 -14.71
N ILE A 390 -11.43 14.39 -14.93
CA ILE A 390 -11.83 13.10 -14.36
C ILE A 390 -12.04 12.12 -15.52
N GLY A 391 -11.26 11.04 -15.57
CA GLY A 391 -11.28 10.10 -16.72
C GLY A 391 -10.54 10.58 -17.97
N THR A 392 -9.86 11.73 -17.92
CA THR A 392 -9.02 12.28 -19.00
C THR A 392 -7.82 13.05 -18.46
N LYS A 393 -6.68 12.99 -19.17
CA LYS A 393 -5.43 13.71 -18.84
C LYS A 393 -5.29 15.06 -19.58
N SER A 394 -6.23 15.40 -20.47
CA SER A 394 -6.19 16.63 -21.27
C SER A 394 -7.53 17.36 -21.18
N PRO A 395 -7.82 18.05 -20.05
CA PRO A 395 -9.10 18.73 -19.86
C PRO A 395 -9.23 19.96 -20.78
N SER A 396 -10.28 20.00 -21.61
CA SER A 396 -10.63 21.16 -22.45
C SER A 396 -11.44 22.22 -21.70
N GLN A 397 -11.91 21.92 -20.48
CA GLN A 397 -12.74 22.78 -19.64
C GLN A 397 -12.19 22.83 -18.21
N VAL A 398 -12.63 23.81 -17.41
CA VAL A 398 -12.26 23.94 -15.98
C VAL A 398 -12.61 22.68 -15.18
N LEU A 399 -13.69 21.99 -15.54
CA LEU A 399 -14.01 20.64 -15.09
C LEU A 399 -14.43 19.79 -16.30
N HIS A 400 -13.64 18.78 -16.65
CA HIS A 400 -13.89 17.85 -17.75
C HIS A 400 -14.04 16.43 -17.18
N VAL A 401 -15.23 15.83 -17.31
CA VAL A 401 -15.50 14.45 -16.89
C VAL A 401 -15.76 13.57 -18.12
N VAL A 402 -14.92 12.54 -18.31
CA VAL A 402 -15.16 11.46 -19.29
C VAL A 402 -15.87 10.33 -18.56
N GLY A 403 -17.17 10.16 -18.83
CA GLY A 403 -18.05 9.18 -18.18
C GLY A 403 -19.28 9.83 -17.53
N ASN A 404 -19.92 9.10 -16.61
CA ASN A 404 -21.09 9.61 -15.90
C ASN A 404 -20.68 10.50 -14.71
N ALA A 405 -21.37 11.63 -14.55
CA ALA A 405 -21.33 12.43 -13.34
C ALA A 405 -22.72 12.43 -12.70
N TYR A 406 -22.80 12.17 -11.39
CA TYR A 406 -24.06 12.20 -10.65
C TYR A 406 -23.94 13.11 -9.43
N LYS A 407 -25.03 13.79 -9.10
CA LYS A 407 -25.22 14.52 -7.84
C LYS A 407 -26.21 13.73 -7.01
N THR A 408 -25.91 13.47 -5.74
CA THR A 408 -26.82 12.76 -4.84
C THR A 408 -28.11 13.58 -4.58
N GLU A 409 -29.16 12.87 -4.19
CA GLU A 409 -30.56 13.32 -4.17
C GLU A 409 -30.79 14.71 -3.54
N GLY A 410 -31.63 15.52 -4.21
CA GLY A 410 -32.07 16.85 -3.75
C GLY A 410 -31.48 18.04 -4.50
N GLY A 411 -30.43 17.86 -5.31
CA GLY A 411 -29.87 18.91 -6.15
C GLY A 411 -30.30 18.80 -7.61
N THR A 412 -31.29 19.59 -8.05
CA THR A 412 -31.90 19.44 -9.39
C THR A 412 -31.15 20.14 -10.54
N ALA A 413 -29.98 20.75 -10.31
CA ALA A 413 -29.13 21.28 -11.38
C ALA A 413 -27.68 21.52 -10.90
N TRP A 414 -26.76 21.62 -11.87
CA TRP A 414 -25.58 22.48 -11.72
C TRP A 414 -26.10 23.91 -11.58
N ALA A 415 -26.09 24.43 -10.35
CA ALA A 415 -26.72 25.71 -10.06
C ALA A 415 -26.01 26.83 -10.84
N THR A 416 -26.77 27.56 -11.65
CA THR A 416 -26.29 28.75 -12.36
C THR A 416 -26.93 29.98 -11.71
N SER A 417 -26.13 30.98 -11.37
CA SER A 417 -26.62 32.23 -10.78
C SER A 417 -27.51 32.98 -11.78
N SER A 418 -28.76 33.24 -11.40
CA SER A 418 -29.77 33.80 -12.31
C SER A 418 -30.59 34.95 -11.69
N ASP A 419 -30.11 35.54 -10.59
CA ASP A 419 -30.72 36.67 -9.88
C ASP A 419 -30.67 37.96 -10.72
N LEU A 420 -31.75 38.76 -10.70
CA LEU A 420 -31.83 40.03 -11.44
C LEU A 420 -30.73 41.02 -11.03
N ARG A 421 -30.32 41.04 -9.76
CA ARG A 421 -29.26 41.92 -9.25
C ARG A 421 -27.89 41.61 -9.83
N LEU A 422 -27.73 40.42 -10.40
CA LEU A 422 -26.50 39.96 -11.06
C LEU A 422 -26.56 40.15 -12.59
N LYS A 423 -27.63 40.77 -13.12
CA LYS A 423 -27.89 40.87 -14.56
C LYS A 423 -28.15 42.30 -15.01
N THR A 424 -27.57 42.66 -16.15
CA THR A 424 -28.02 43.79 -16.96
C THR A 424 -28.90 43.23 -18.08
N LEU A 425 -30.15 43.67 -18.16
CA LEU A 425 -31.07 43.22 -19.22
C LEU A 425 -30.74 43.95 -20.52
N LEU A 426 -30.41 43.19 -21.56
CA LEU A 426 -30.03 43.72 -22.88
C LEU A 426 -31.19 43.76 -23.89
N GLY A 427 -32.33 43.14 -23.56
CA GLY A 427 -33.50 43.05 -24.43
C GLY A 427 -34.28 41.76 -24.20
N ASN A 428 -35.33 41.57 -24.99
CA ASN A 428 -36.07 40.31 -25.04
C ASN A 428 -35.33 39.30 -25.92
N TYR A 429 -35.59 38.02 -25.66
CA TYR A 429 -35.17 36.92 -26.52
C TYR A 429 -36.40 36.44 -27.30
N ASP A 430 -36.46 36.80 -28.59
CA ASP A 430 -37.69 36.74 -29.39
C ASP A 430 -37.79 35.48 -30.29
N LYS A 431 -36.76 34.61 -30.29
CA LYS A 431 -36.83 33.34 -31.04
C LYS A 431 -37.91 32.44 -30.45
N GLY A 432 -38.65 31.75 -31.32
CA GLY A 432 -39.88 31.05 -30.97
C GLY A 432 -40.20 29.92 -31.93
N LEU A 433 -41.48 29.76 -32.30
CA LEU A 433 -41.95 28.58 -33.04
C LEU A 433 -41.22 28.40 -34.36
N ARG A 434 -41.01 29.49 -35.11
CA ARG A 434 -40.34 29.48 -36.42
C ARG A 434 -38.94 28.88 -36.35
N GLU A 435 -38.15 29.24 -35.36
CA GLU A 435 -36.78 28.73 -35.19
C GLU A 435 -36.80 27.29 -34.66
N ILE A 436 -37.72 26.95 -33.77
CA ILE A 436 -37.86 25.58 -33.26
C ILE A 436 -38.21 24.59 -34.37
N VAL A 437 -39.16 24.93 -35.25
CA VAL A 437 -39.55 24.02 -36.35
C VAL A 437 -38.49 23.89 -37.43
N ALA A 438 -37.51 24.78 -37.48
CA ALA A 438 -36.39 24.70 -38.42
C ALA A 438 -35.29 23.73 -37.96
N LEU A 439 -35.35 23.23 -36.72
CA LEU A 439 -34.37 22.28 -36.19
C LEU A 439 -34.71 20.84 -36.59
N GLN A 440 -33.69 20.09 -36.99
CA GLN A 440 -33.80 18.68 -37.37
C GLN A 440 -33.15 17.77 -36.30
N PRO A 441 -33.93 17.02 -35.51
CA PRO A 441 -33.37 16.04 -34.59
C PRO A 441 -32.81 14.83 -35.36
N VAL A 442 -31.73 14.24 -34.83
CA VAL A 442 -31.05 13.07 -35.41
C VAL A 442 -30.78 12.01 -34.35
N ARG A 443 -30.67 10.75 -34.78
CA ARG A 443 -30.10 9.66 -33.99
C ARG A 443 -28.69 9.39 -34.52
N PHE A 444 -27.72 9.19 -33.64
CA PHE A 444 -26.32 9.01 -34.04
C PHE A 444 -25.54 8.13 -33.06
N ILE A 445 -24.46 7.55 -33.56
CA ILE A 445 -23.40 6.91 -32.79
C ILE A 445 -22.11 7.64 -33.17
N TYR A 446 -21.18 7.83 -32.23
CA TYR A 446 -19.90 8.44 -32.56
C TYR A 446 -19.06 7.52 -33.44
N ASN A 447 -18.30 8.10 -34.38
CA ASN A 447 -17.44 7.32 -35.27
C ASN A 447 -16.33 6.61 -34.48
N GLU A 448 -15.97 5.40 -34.93
CA GLU A 448 -14.77 4.71 -34.45
C GLU A 448 -13.53 5.56 -34.65
N GLY A 449 -12.65 5.59 -33.65
CA GLY A 449 -11.43 6.40 -33.68
C GLY A 449 -11.66 7.92 -33.64
N ASN A 450 -12.85 8.39 -33.23
CA ASN A 450 -13.09 9.83 -33.09
C ASN A 450 -12.05 10.50 -32.15
N PRO A 451 -11.51 11.69 -32.50
CA PRO A 451 -10.40 12.30 -31.76
C PRO A 451 -10.68 12.60 -30.28
N ARG A 452 -11.96 12.76 -29.92
CA ARG A 452 -12.42 12.98 -28.54
C ARG A 452 -12.65 11.69 -27.74
N LYS A 453 -12.37 10.52 -28.33
CA LYS A 453 -12.51 9.19 -27.71
C LYS A 453 -13.90 8.95 -27.08
N LEU A 454 -14.93 9.51 -27.70
CA LEU A 454 -16.32 9.38 -27.29
C LEU A 454 -16.82 7.97 -27.59
N SER A 455 -17.74 7.48 -26.75
CA SER A 455 -18.27 6.12 -26.81
C SER A 455 -18.93 5.80 -28.16
N THR A 456 -18.52 4.69 -28.76
CA THR A 456 -19.04 4.16 -30.02
C THR A 456 -20.15 3.13 -29.84
N ASP A 457 -20.40 2.70 -28.60
CA ASP A 457 -21.29 1.55 -28.32
C ASP A 457 -22.70 1.98 -27.90
N ILE A 458 -22.96 3.30 -27.86
CA ILE A 458 -24.20 3.86 -27.33
C ILE A 458 -24.86 4.74 -28.39
N GLU A 459 -26.07 4.37 -28.80
CA GLU A 459 -26.92 5.20 -29.66
C GLU A 459 -27.42 6.43 -28.88
N GLN A 460 -27.28 7.61 -29.49
CA GLN A 460 -27.66 8.91 -28.93
C GLN A 460 -28.76 9.55 -29.77
N VAL A 461 -29.49 10.47 -29.15
CA VAL A 461 -30.46 11.36 -29.82
C VAL A 461 -30.02 12.80 -29.59
N GLY A 462 -29.98 13.62 -30.64
CA GLY A 462 -29.55 15.00 -30.50
C GLY A 462 -29.64 15.78 -31.81
N PHE A 463 -28.70 16.71 -32.00
CA PHE A 463 -28.64 17.59 -33.15
C PHE A 463 -27.22 17.64 -33.71
N VAL A 464 -27.10 17.95 -35.01
CA VAL A 464 -25.82 18.28 -35.64
C VAL A 464 -25.52 19.75 -35.37
N ALA A 465 -24.41 20.03 -34.67
CA ALA A 465 -24.06 21.38 -34.22
C ALA A 465 -23.99 22.40 -35.37
N GLN A 466 -23.47 21.99 -36.54
CA GLN A 466 -23.37 22.83 -37.73
C GLN A 466 -24.74 23.26 -38.27
N GLU A 467 -25.76 22.42 -38.15
CA GLU A 467 -27.13 22.75 -38.58
C GLU A 467 -27.83 23.63 -37.53
N VAL A 468 -27.61 23.35 -36.24
CA VAL A 468 -28.11 24.20 -35.16
C VAL A 468 -27.54 25.61 -35.28
N GLN A 469 -26.25 25.76 -35.57
CA GLN A 469 -25.57 27.06 -35.64
C GLN A 469 -26.20 28.03 -36.66
N LYS A 470 -26.82 27.51 -37.73
CA LYS A 470 -27.51 28.34 -38.74
C LYS A 470 -28.77 29.01 -38.18
N VAL A 471 -29.38 28.41 -37.16
CA VAL A 471 -30.67 28.84 -36.56
C VAL A 471 -30.46 29.48 -35.18
N PHE A 472 -29.59 28.87 -34.36
CA PHE A 472 -29.17 29.30 -33.04
C PHE A 472 -27.64 29.39 -32.95
N PRO A 473 -27.02 30.41 -33.58
CA PRO A 473 -25.57 30.60 -33.49
C PRO A 473 -25.07 30.73 -32.05
N GLU A 474 -25.89 31.28 -31.14
CA GLU A 474 -25.61 31.42 -29.71
C GLU A 474 -25.64 30.10 -28.93
N ALA A 475 -26.19 29.03 -29.50
CA ALA A 475 -26.24 27.70 -28.88
C ALA A 475 -25.00 26.85 -29.21
N VAL A 476 -24.07 27.36 -30.03
CA VAL A 476 -22.93 26.62 -30.54
C VAL A 476 -21.65 27.42 -30.31
N SER A 477 -20.63 26.77 -29.79
CA SER A 477 -19.30 27.35 -29.58
C SER A 477 -18.22 26.46 -30.17
N GLU A 478 -17.11 27.04 -30.61
CA GLU A 478 -15.94 26.27 -31.05
C GLU A 478 -14.98 26.09 -29.88
N ALA A 479 -14.55 24.86 -29.64
CA ALA A 479 -13.58 24.53 -28.60
C ALA A 479 -12.14 24.69 -29.10
N ASP A 480 -11.17 24.68 -28.18
CA ASP A 480 -9.74 24.81 -28.46
C ASP A 480 -9.20 23.75 -29.45
N ASP A 481 -9.89 22.62 -29.58
CA ASP A 481 -9.56 21.51 -30.49
C ASP A 481 -10.21 21.62 -31.88
N GLY A 482 -10.89 22.74 -32.17
CA GLY A 482 -11.53 23.02 -33.47
C GLY A 482 -12.88 22.31 -33.69
N PHE A 483 -13.37 21.56 -32.70
CA PHE A 483 -14.70 20.94 -32.76
C PHE A 483 -15.77 21.85 -32.17
N LEU A 484 -16.99 21.76 -32.70
CA LEU A 484 -18.14 22.51 -32.20
C LEU A 484 -18.79 21.80 -31.01
N ASP A 485 -18.98 22.56 -29.93
CA ASP A 485 -19.76 22.18 -28.75
C ASP A 485 -21.16 22.78 -28.84
N PHE A 486 -22.15 22.05 -28.33
CA PHE A 486 -23.56 22.40 -28.40
C PHE A 486 -24.17 22.58 -26.99
N ASN A 487 -24.83 23.72 -26.77
CA ASN A 487 -25.58 24.04 -25.55
C ASN A 487 -27.06 24.27 -25.85
N ILE A 488 -27.92 23.39 -25.35
CA ILE A 488 -29.35 23.40 -25.63
C ILE A 488 -30.14 24.55 -24.97
N HIS A 489 -29.55 25.32 -24.04
CA HIS A 489 -30.31 26.24 -23.20
C HIS A 489 -31.07 27.33 -23.99
N ALA A 490 -30.44 27.92 -25.00
CA ALA A 490 -31.07 28.95 -25.84
C ALA A 490 -32.30 28.41 -26.61
N ILE A 491 -32.24 27.14 -27.01
CA ILE A 491 -33.35 26.43 -27.64
C ILE A 491 -34.46 26.18 -26.62
N ASN A 492 -34.13 25.77 -25.40
CA ASN A 492 -35.11 25.59 -24.32
C ASN A 492 -35.85 26.89 -23.98
N VAL A 493 -35.18 28.04 -24.03
CA VAL A 493 -35.83 29.34 -23.85
C VAL A 493 -36.74 29.67 -25.05
N ALA A 494 -36.31 29.41 -26.28
CA ALA A 494 -37.14 29.57 -27.47
C ALA A 494 -38.38 28.64 -27.47
N LEU A 495 -38.27 27.43 -26.91
CA LEU A 495 -39.40 26.51 -26.76
C LEU A 495 -40.51 27.14 -25.90
N ILE A 496 -40.19 27.97 -24.91
CA ILE A 496 -41.20 28.68 -24.12
C ILE A 496 -41.99 29.64 -25.00
N ASN A 497 -41.33 30.39 -25.88
CA ASN A 497 -41.99 31.28 -26.83
C ASN A 497 -42.79 30.50 -27.87
N ALA A 498 -42.23 29.41 -28.41
CA ALA A 498 -42.94 28.53 -29.33
C ALA A 498 -44.23 27.96 -28.73
N VAL A 499 -44.21 27.56 -27.45
CA VAL A 499 -45.42 27.09 -26.74
C VAL A 499 -46.44 28.22 -26.57
N LYS A 500 -46.00 29.45 -26.27
CA LYS A 500 -46.90 30.62 -26.19
C LYS A 500 -47.53 30.93 -27.54
N GLU A 501 -46.75 30.89 -28.62
CA GLU A 501 -47.22 31.10 -30.00
C GLU A 501 -48.23 30.03 -30.40
N LEU A 502 -47.91 28.74 -30.22
CA LEU A 502 -48.82 27.63 -30.49
C LEU A 502 -50.12 27.72 -29.67
N LYS A 503 -50.04 28.13 -28.41
CA LYS A 503 -51.23 28.33 -27.57
C LYS A 503 -52.12 29.44 -28.14
N ALA A 504 -51.54 30.56 -28.54
CA ALA A 504 -52.27 31.67 -29.13
C ALA A 504 -52.93 31.27 -30.47
N GLU A 505 -52.22 30.54 -31.33
CA GLU A 505 -52.78 29.99 -32.56
C GLU A 505 -53.91 28.99 -32.30
N ASN A 506 -53.75 28.12 -31.30
CA ASN A 506 -54.77 27.13 -30.92
C ASN A 506 -56.05 27.80 -30.41
N ASP A 507 -55.92 28.84 -29.58
CA ASP A 507 -57.05 29.62 -29.08
C ASP A 507 -57.81 30.29 -30.22
N LEU A 508 -57.07 30.88 -31.18
CA LEU A 508 -57.66 31.49 -32.37
C LEU A 508 -58.37 30.46 -33.25
N LEU A 509 -57.79 29.27 -33.42
CA LEU A 509 -58.41 28.18 -34.17
C LEU A 509 -59.69 27.67 -33.50
N LYS A 510 -59.71 27.56 -32.16
CA LYS A 510 -60.91 27.20 -31.39
C LYS A 510 -62.02 28.23 -31.54
N GLU A 511 -61.69 29.52 -31.43
CA GLU A 511 -62.67 30.58 -31.61
C GLU A 511 -63.26 30.58 -33.04
N ARG A 512 -62.44 30.31 -34.06
CA ARG A 512 -62.90 30.17 -35.44
C ARG A 512 -63.78 28.93 -35.63
N LEU A 513 -63.44 27.82 -34.99
CA LEU A 513 -64.22 26.59 -35.05
C LEU A 513 -65.59 26.80 -34.41
N GLU A 514 -65.66 27.39 -33.22
CA GLU A 514 -66.93 27.73 -32.55
C GLU A 514 -67.81 28.62 -33.44
N LYS A 515 -67.24 29.64 -34.09
CA LYS A 515 -67.97 30.50 -35.03
C LYS A 515 -68.48 29.72 -36.26
N LEU A 516 -67.69 28.80 -36.80
CA LEU A 516 -68.10 27.97 -37.94
C LEU A 516 -69.18 26.94 -37.55
N GLU A 517 -69.07 26.31 -36.39
CA GLU A 517 -70.07 25.37 -35.87
C GLU A 517 -71.42 26.06 -35.62
N GLN A 518 -71.41 27.29 -35.11
CA GLN A 518 -72.63 28.11 -35.00
C GLN A 518 -73.27 28.40 -36.38
N LEU A 519 -72.46 28.67 -37.41
CA LEU A 519 -72.95 28.93 -38.77
C LEU A 519 -73.51 27.67 -39.45
N VAL A 520 -72.89 26.51 -39.25
CA VAL A 520 -73.35 25.22 -39.81
C VAL A 520 -74.58 24.69 -39.06
N GLY A 521 -74.63 24.82 -37.73
CA GLY A 521 -75.79 24.47 -36.91
C GLY A 521 -77.05 25.27 -37.27
N ALA A 522 -76.88 26.54 -37.67
CA ALA A 522 -77.96 27.37 -38.19
C ALA A 522 -78.46 26.95 -39.60
N SER A 523 -77.65 26.20 -40.36
CA SER A 523 -78.01 25.69 -41.69
C SER A 523 -78.71 24.33 -41.67
N ALA A 524 -78.65 23.58 -40.56
CA ALA A 524 -79.30 22.27 -40.42
C ALA A 524 -80.80 22.36 -40.03
N TYR A 525 -81.30 23.56 -39.74
CA TYR A 525 -82.70 23.86 -39.40
C TYR A 525 -83.42 24.72 -40.45
N LYS A 526 -82.96 24.71 -41.71
CA LYS A 526 -83.64 25.33 -42.85
C LYS A 526 -84.04 24.33 -43.90
#